data_AF-A0A6B0STS2-F1
#
_entry.id   AF-A0A6B0STS2-F1
#
_cell.length_a   1.000
_cell.length_b   1.000
_cell.length_c   1.000
_cell.angle_alpha   90.00
_cell.angle_beta   90.00
_cell.angle_gamma   90.00
#
_symmetry.space_group_name_H-M   'P 1'
#
loop_
_entity.id
_entity.type
_entity.pdbx_description
1 polymer ?
#
loop_
_entity_poly.entity_id
_entity_poly.type
_entity_poly.pdbx_seq_one_letter_code
_entity_poly.pdbx_strand_id
1 'polypeptide(L)'
;MLARFSNGEDSFELPLTDAWGKEYHAKQYARARALERQMGGGERPSGGEAVAAWDRPATAMITLSASSMPGRTRLSPVDHLDAVHDSFSYDGVRDTLRNVMEYHLGLDSDQWGYWLQAEPHGLGDSSGVNACYTHIHIGTYLDASGLDAERIGGELERVVDKHLEVCEPAGKSAHNYEAIDSYEEEDDGCISVNMEVGNLGSYLAAYMGGSYDERLEERPIEYLAWGTLYWSTARQRTTRSQTVNQAIAADACQQRAESESSAQSDEHGETVRWSEANGPDVVCTNCGSGWAIDQSRIEAPILDADLRELLPDKPPDIDSSPSLSELWADADAAGRAGESLGRAHARERVNRWLDAHPSASVSPVALLGRLDLNPEHIELVSDLLDGDESGPEPEGFVRPQSLEPEWELEAIIGADGQEHTPGDGGVDMVTLHLPKKQIREETRLSKPLRSGEIWRCGKCNFATHNSRMMADHLVDHGLEDPDAADHVLMYHPLSKQRDLRNGMKYTGHRPDPPEKRYYSGER
;
A
#
# COMPACT_ATOMS: atom_id res chain seq x y z
N MET A 1 14.29 2.37 -20.05
CA MET A 1 14.61 3.37 -19.02
C MET A 1 15.62 2.73 -18.07
N LEU A 2 16.63 3.46 -17.60
CA LEU A 2 17.67 2.93 -16.73
C LEU A 2 17.72 3.74 -15.43
N ALA A 3 18.13 3.11 -14.33
CA ALA A 3 18.47 3.75 -13.08
C ALA A 3 19.99 3.66 -12.92
N ARG A 4 20.66 4.81 -12.81
CA ARG A 4 22.09 4.88 -12.54
C ARG A 4 22.32 4.97 -11.04
N PHE A 5 23.12 4.06 -10.53
CA PHE A 5 23.63 4.09 -9.16
C PHE A 5 25.09 4.51 -9.17
N SER A 6 25.48 5.34 -8.22
CA SER A 6 26.84 5.84 -8.05
C SER A 6 27.23 5.80 -6.58
N ASN A 7 28.50 5.54 -6.31
CA ASN A 7 29.08 5.55 -4.97
C ASN A 7 30.15 6.66 -4.81
N GLY A 8 30.21 7.57 -5.78
CA GLY A 8 31.21 8.65 -5.86
C GLY A 8 32.49 8.28 -6.61
N GLU A 9 32.83 6.99 -6.74
CA GLU A 9 34.01 6.50 -7.48
C GLU A 9 33.62 5.75 -8.76
N ASP A 10 32.62 4.88 -8.66
CA ASP A 10 32.09 4.04 -9.73
C ASP A 10 30.59 4.30 -9.93
N SER A 11 30.10 3.98 -11.13
CA SER A 11 28.67 3.97 -11.44
C SER A 11 28.28 2.74 -12.27
N PHE A 12 27.06 2.27 -12.06
CA PHE A 12 26.44 1.25 -12.92
C PHE A 12 24.99 1.60 -13.22
N GLU A 13 24.48 1.05 -14.32
CA GLU A 13 23.11 1.29 -14.77
C GLU A 13 22.32 -0.02 -14.71
N LEU A 14 21.14 0.05 -14.09
CA LEU A 14 20.18 -1.05 -14.06
C LEU A 14 18.97 -0.71 -14.91
N PRO A 15 18.47 -1.63 -15.74
CA PRO A 15 17.20 -1.43 -16.42
C PRO A 15 16.07 -1.30 -15.40
N LEU A 16 15.33 -0.19 -15.50
CA LEU A 16 14.08 -0.03 -14.77
C LEU A 16 13.02 -0.91 -15.44
N THR A 17 12.52 -1.86 -14.65
CA THR A 17 11.39 -2.71 -15.04
C THR A 17 10.15 -2.17 -14.35
N ASP A 18 9.11 -1.91 -15.14
CA ASP A 18 7.81 -1.54 -14.58
C ASP A 18 6.98 -2.78 -14.26
N ALA A 19 5.92 -2.62 -13.48
CA ALA A 19 5.02 -3.72 -13.11
C ALA A 19 4.13 -4.21 -14.28
N TRP A 20 4.33 -3.66 -15.48
CA TRP A 20 3.51 -3.86 -16.68
C TRP A 20 4.26 -4.61 -17.78
N GLY A 21 5.59 -4.68 -17.68
CA GLY A 21 6.49 -5.31 -18.64
C GLY A 21 6.69 -6.82 -18.43
N LYS A 22 7.18 -7.46 -19.49
CA LYS A 22 7.38 -8.91 -19.59
C LYS A 22 8.24 -9.49 -18.46
N GLU A 23 9.30 -8.78 -18.07
CA GLU A 23 10.23 -9.18 -17.01
C GLU A 23 9.52 -9.27 -15.66
N TYR A 24 8.63 -8.33 -15.36
CA TYR A 24 7.82 -8.38 -14.15
C TYR A 24 6.91 -9.60 -14.18
N HIS A 25 6.17 -9.82 -15.26
CA HIS A 25 5.31 -11.00 -15.40
C HIS A 25 6.08 -12.31 -15.23
N ALA A 26 7.25 -12.46 -15.88
CA ALA A 26 8.12 -13.63 -15.75
C ALA A 26 8.59 -13.84 -14.31
N LYS A 27 8.96 -12.77 -13.60
CA LYS A 27 9.33 -12.81 -12.18
C LYS A 27 8.18 -13.32 -11.32
N GLN A 28 6.95 -12.90 -11.61
CA GLN A 28 5.80 -13.30 -10.80
C GLN A 28 5.38 -14.74 -11.10
N TYR A 29 5.45 -15.18 -12.36
CA TYR A 29 5.31 -16.59 -12.72
C TYR A 29 6.33 -17.46 -12.00
N ALA A 30 7.61 -17.05 -11.98
CA ALA A 30 8.66 -17.76 -11.26
C ALA A 30 8.37 -17.86 -9.75
N ARG A 31 7.82 -16.79 -9.15
CA ARG A 31 7.35 -16.80 -7.74
C ARG A 31 6.19 -17.76 -7.52
N ALA A 32 5.23 -17.82 -8.45
CA ALA A 32 4.11 -18.74 -8.34
C ALA A 32 4.59 -20.20 -8.39
N ARG A 33 5.52 -20.51 -9.31
CA ARG A 33 6.18 -21.83 -9.39
C ARG A 33 7.03 -22.16 -8.16
N ALA A 34 7.64 -21.15 -7.53
CA ALA A 34 8.36 -21.34 -6.28
C ALA A 34 7.43 -21.84 -5.17
N LEU A 35 6.22 -21.29 -5.07
CA LEU A 35 5.22 -21.73 -4.08
C LEU A 35 4.80 -23.18 -4.31
N GLU A 36 4.52 -23.55 -5.56
CA GLU A 36 4.18 -24.94 -5.91
C GLU A 36 5.25 -25.92 -5.41
N ARG A 37 6.54 -25.61 -5.65
CA ARG A 37 7.66 -26.43 -5.19
C ARG A 37 7.82 -26.46 -3.68
N GLN A 38 7.72 -25.32 -3.01
CA GLN A 38 7.94 -25.26 -1.56
C GLN A 38 6.79 -25.93 -0.78
N MET A 39 5.56 -25.84 -1.28
CA MET A 39 4.39 -26.39 -0.61
C MET A 39 4.19 -27.86 -0.93
N GLY A 40 4.27 -28.24 -2.21
CA GLY A 40 3.99 -29.61 -2.68
C GLY A 40 5.19 -30.42 -3.15
N GLY A 41 6.40 -29.85 -3.07
CA GLY A 41 7.61 -30.49 -3.56
C GLY A 41 7.76 -30.41 -5.09
N GLY A 42 8.84 -31.00 -5.59
CA GLY A 42 9.11 -31.11 -7.03
C GLY A 42 10.48 -30.58 -7.44
N GLU A 43 10.82 -30.74 -8.71
CA GLU A 43 12.14 -30.39 -9.24
C GLU A 43 12.29 -28.87 -9.42
N ARG A 44 13.39 -28.31 -8.90
CA ARG A 44 13.80 -26.92 -9.11
C ARG A 44 14.47 -26.77 -10.48
N PRO A 45 14.37 -25.60 -11.13
CA PRO A 45 15.07 -25.34 -12.39
C PRO A 45 16.60 -25.49 -12.34
N SER A 46 17.19 -25.36 -11.16
CA SER A 46 18.61 -25.59 -10.87
C SER A 46 19.01 -27.07 -10.81
N GLY A 47 18.05 -28.00 -10.87
CA GLY A 47 18.28 -29.46 -10.84
C GLY A 47 18.19 -30.09 -9.45
N GLY A 48 17.97 -29.31 -8.38
CA GLY A 48 17.69 -29.84 -7.05
C GLY A 48 16.22 -30.21 -6.85
N GLU A 49 15.91 -30.95 -5.78
CA GLU A 49 14.54 -31.35 -5.42
C GLU A 49 14.01 -30.58 -4.21
N ALA A 50 12.79 -30.04 -4.32
CA ALA A 50 12.07 -29.45 -3.21
C ALA A 50 11.35 -30.52 -2.40
N VAL A 51 11.61 -30.52 -1.10
CA VAL A 51 10.84 -31.27 -0.11
C VAL A 51 9.55 -30.48 0.14
N ALA A 52 8.41 -31.15 0.04
CA ALA A 52 7.12 -30.56 0.35
C ALA A 52 7.09 -30.13 1.82
N ALA A 53 6.74 -28.87 2.08
CA ALA A 53 6.52 -28.37 3.43
C ALA A 53 5.19 -28.84 4.02
N TRP A 54 4.21 -29.17 3.17
CA TRP A 54 2.85 -29.53 3.57
C TRP A 54 2.50 -30.94 3.12
N ASP A 55 1.69 -31.62 3.93
CA ASP A 55 1.31 -33.01 3.69
C ASP A 55 0.29 -33.14 2.56
N ARG A 56 -0.69 -32.23 2.52
CA ARG A 56 -1.72 -32.17 1.47
C ARG A 56 -1.97 -30.73 1.04
N PRO A 57 -1.06 -30.13 0.26
CA PRO A 57 -1.20 -28.74 -0.14
C PRO A 57 -2.44 -28.59 -1.04
N ALA A 58 -3.22 -27.54 -0.82
CA ALA A 58 -4.39 -27.16 -1.60
C ALA A 58 -4.40 -25.65 -1.82
N THR A 59 -5.29 -25.21 -2.70
CA THR A 59 -5.51 -23.80 -2.97
C THR A 59 -6.99 -23.45 -3.03
N ALA A 60 -7.31 -22.20 -2.71
CA ALA A 60 -8.64 -21.65 -2.90
C ALA A 60 -8.56 -20.24 -3.47
N MET A 61 -9.44 -19.90 -4.40
CA MET A 61 -9.59 -18.56 -4.96
C MET A 61 -10.82 -17.89 -4.38
N ILE A 62 -10.68 -16.64 -3.97
CA ILE A 62 -11.80 -15.79 -3.56
C ILE A 62 -11.78 -14.56 -4.45
N THR A 63 -12.87 -14.30 -5.16
CA THR A 63 -13.02 -13.13 -6.02
C THR A 63 -13.85 -12.08 -5.30
N LEU A 64 -13.26 -10.91 -5.04
CA LEU A 64 -13.95 -9.77 -4.45
C LEU A 64 -14.10 -8.66 -5.47
N SER A 65 -15.32 -8.12 -5.58
CA SER A 65 -15.59 -7.03 -6.49
C SER A 65 -16.77 -6.15 -6.09
N ALA A 66 -17.00 -5.10 -6.86
CA ALA A 66 -18.08 -4.17 -6.67
C ALA A 66 -18.73 -3.80 -7.99
N SER A 67 -19.98 -3.34 -7.91
CA SER A 67 -20.65 -2.73 -9.04
C SER A 67 -20.04 -1.36 -9.32
N SER A 68 -19.77 -1.08 -10.60
CA SER A 68 -19.51 0.29 -11.06
C SER A 68 -20.77 1.15 -11.12
N MET A 69 -21.96 0.55 -11.01
CA MET A 69 -23.26 1.25 -11.05
C MET A 69 -24.20 0.88 -9.89
N PRO A 70 -23.77 1.02 -8.62
CA PRO A 70 -24.66 0.82 -7.49
C PRO A 70 -25.86 1.77 -7.61
N GLY A 71 -27.08 1.22 -7.45
CA GLY A 71 -28.31 2.02 -7.57
C GLY A 71 -28.47 2.76 -8.91
N ARG A 72 -27.86 2.26 -10.00
CA ARG A 72 -27.83 2.87 -11.35
C ARG A 72 -27.05 4.18 -11.46
N THR A 73 -26.24 4.53 -10.47
CA THR A 73 -25.35 5.70 -10.52
C THR A 73 -23.93 5.21 -10.74
N ARG A 74 -23.25 5.74 -11.75
CA ARG A 74 -21.86 5.39 -12.05
C ARG A 74 -20.95 5.92 -10.93
N LEU A 75 -20.21 5.02 -10.28
CA LEU A 75 -19.14 5.41 -9.36
C LEU A 75 -17.93 5.93 -10.14
N SER A 76 -17.11 6.76 -9.50
CA SER A 76 -15.80 7.04 -10.07
C SER A 76 -14.93 5.77 -9.98
N PRO A 77 -14.02 5.51 -10.93
CA PRO A 77 -13.15 4.34 -10.86
C PRO A 77 -12.22 4.34 -9.63
N VAL A 78 -11.86 5.52 -9.10
CA VAL A 78 -11.06 5.63 -7.87
C VAL A 78 -11.89 5.25 -6.65
N ASP A 79 -13.11 5.77 -6.49
CA ASP A 79 -13.97 5.41 -5.35
C ASP A 79 -14.26 3.90 -5.34
N HIS A 80 -14.43 3.29 -6.52
CA HIS A 80 -14.62 1.86 -6.65
C HIS A 80 -13.35 1.06 -6.32
N LEU A 81 -12.19 1.49 -6.85
CA LEU A 81 -10.89 0.89 -6.55
C LEU A 81 -10.63 0.89 -5.03
N ASP A 82 -10.81 2.04 -4.39
CA ASP A 82 -10.63 2.20 -2.94
C ASP A 82 -11.60 1.31 -2.18
N ALA A 83 -12.89 1.31 -2.51
CA ALA A 83 -13.87 0.45 -1.83
C ALA A 83 -13.51 -1.04 -1.88
N VAL A 84 -13.03 -1.54 -3.02
CA VAL A 84 -12.62 -2.95 -3.16
C VAL A 84 -11.34 -3.23 -2.37
N HIS A 85 -10.30 -2.40 -2.49
CA HIS A 85 -9.02 -2.60 -1.80
C HIS A 85 -9.12 -2.45 -0.29
N ASP A 86 -9.88 -1.45 0.16
CA ASP A 86 -9.99 -1.10 1.56
C ASP A 86 -10.85 -2.14 2.30
N SER A 87 -11.84 -2.74 1.61
CA SER A 87 -12.57 -3.88 2.15
C SER A 87 -11.64 -5.02 2.59
N PHE A 88 -10.62 -5.33 1.78
CA PHE A 88 -9.62 -6.34 2.11
C PHE A 88 -8.62 -5.86 3.16
N SER A 89 -8.05 -4.68 2.95
CA SER A 89 -6.85 -4.24 3.67
C SER A 89 -7.14 -3.63 5.04
N TYR A 90 -8.29 -2.97 5.19
CA TYR A 90 -8.60 -2.13 6.36
C TYR A 90 -9.92 -2.49 7.03
N ASP A 91 -10.94 -2.96 6.28
CA ASP A 91 -12.28 -3.17 6.82
C ASP A 91 -12.55 -4.63 7.26
N GLY A 92 -11.47 -5.38 7.53
CA GLY A 92 -11.54 -6.65 8.25
C GLY A 92 -11.82 -7.90 7.42
N VAL A 93 -11.90 -7.83 6.09
CA VAL A 93 -12.00 -9.05 5.24
C VAL A 93 -10.72 -9.88 5.34
N ARG A 94 -9.53 -9.27 5.35
CA ARG A 94 -8.27 -10.00 5.58
C ARG A 94 -8.23 -10.66 6.96
N ASP A 95 -8.72 -9.98 7.99
CA ASP A 95 -8.77 -10.54 9.34
C ASP A 95 -9.77 -11.70 9.43
N THR A 96 -10.88 -11.61 8.68
CA THR A 96 -11.86 -12.70 8.53
C THR A 96 -11.25 -13.89 7.81
N LEU A 97 -10.48 -13.66 6.75
CA LEU A 97 -9.72 -14.71 6.05
C LEU A 97 -8.76 -15.42 7.00
N ARG A 98 -7.97 -14.67 7.78
CA ARG A 98 -7.10 -15.26 8.82
C ARG A 98 -7.91 -16.09 9.79
N ASN A 99 -9.04 -15.57 10.27
CA ASN A 99 -9.83 -16.28 11.26
C ASN A 99 -10.45 -17.57 10.69
N VAL A 100 -10.86 -17.56 9.42
CA VAL A 100 -11.31 -18.77 8.71
C VAL A 100 -10.20 -19.82 8.70
N MET A 101 -8.98 -19.43 8.32
CA MET A 101 -7.86 -20.36 8.25
C MET A 101 -7.47 -20.90 9.64
N GLU A 102 -7.25 -20.02 10.61
CA GLU A 102 -6.68 -20.40 11.90
C GLU A 102 -7.71 -20.99 12.88
N TYR A 103 -8.92 -20.41 12.96
CA TYR A 103 -9.91 -20.84 13.96
C TYR A 103 -10.98 -21.79 13.42
N HIS A 104 -11.38 -21.65 12.15
CA HIS A 104 -12.46 -22.48 11.59
C HIS A 104 -11.94 -23.73 10.88
N LEU A 105 -10.84 -23.59 10.13
CA LEU A 105 -10.15 -24.72 9.50
C LEU A 105 -9.10 -25.36 10.42
N GLY A 106 -8.62 -24.62 11.43
CA GLY A 106 -7.72 -25.15 12.46
C GLY A 106 -6.27 -25.26 11.98
N LEU A 107 -5.84 -24.37 11.10
CA LEU A 107 -4.50 -24.32 10.55
C LEU A 107 -3.58 -23.46 11.43
N ASP A 108 -2.34 -23.88 11.61
CA ASP A 108 -1.30 -23.04 12.19
C ASP A 108 -0.89 -21.94 11.18
N SER A 109 -0.27 -20.86 11.67
CA SER A 109 0.05 -19.68 10.86
C SER A 109 1.02 -19.94 9.69
N ASP A 110 1.80 -21.01 9.75
CA ASP A 110 2.72 -21.47 8.71
C ASP A 110 2.10 -22.50 7.75
N GLN A 111 0.90 -23.01 8.06
CA GLN A 111 0.13 -23.94 7.23
C GLN A 111 -0.76 -23.24 6.22
N TRP A 112 -0.73 -21.91 6.14
CA TRP A 112 -1.48 -21.17 5.13
C TRP A 112 -0.83 -19.84 4.76
N GLY A 113 -1.26 -19.28 3.64
CA GLY A 113 -0.93 -17.92 3.25
C GLY A 113 -1.75 -17.47 2.04
N TYR A 114 -1.71 -16.18 1.75
CA TYR A 114 -2.44 -15.62 0.62
C TYR A 114 -1.54 -14.81 -0.33
N TRP A 115 -1.99 -14.73 -1.58
CA TRP A 115 -1.55 -13.84 -2.63
C TRP A 115 -2.77 -13.11 -3.19
N LEU A 116 -2.85 -11.81 -2.98
CA LEU A 116 -3.85 -10.95 -3.61
C LEU A 116 -3.32 -10.45 -4.96
N GLN A 117 -4.13 -10.63 -6.00
CA GLN A 117 -3.89 -10.16 -7.36
C GLN A 117 -5.07 -9.30 -7.79
N ALA A 118 -4.81 -8.08 -8.23
CA ALA A 118 -5.84 -7.21 -8.77
C ALA A 118 -5.81 -7.17 -10.30
N GLU A 119 -6.99 -7.04 -10.89
CA GLU A 119 -7.22 -7.06 -12.34
C GLU A 119 -8.40 -6.20 -12.79
N PRO A 120 -8.43 -5.80 -14.08
CA PRO A 120 -9.59 -5.13 -14.66
C PRO A 120 -10.72 -6.11 -14.96
N HIS A 121 -11.94 -5.71 -14.62
CA HIS A 121 -13.15 -6.34 -15.12
C HIS A 121 -13.28 -6.17 -16.62
N GLY A 122 -13.52 -7.29 -17.31
CA GLY A 122 -13.94 -7.35 -18.71
C GLY A 122 -12.94 -6.72 -19.69
N LEU A 123 -12.27 -7.55 -20.48
CA LEU A 123 -11.37 -7.10 -21.54
C LEU A 123 -12.01 -7.34 -22.92
N GLY A 124 -11.87 -6.36 -23.82
CA GLY A 124 -12.31 -6.48 -25.22
C GLY A 124 -13.82 -6.50 -25.42
N ASP A 125 -14.28 -7.22 -26.45
CA ASP A 125 -15.65 -7.16 -26.99
C ASP A 125 -16.75 -7.69 -26.04
N SER A 126 -16.39 -8.29 -24.92
CA SER A 126 -17.30 -8.82 -23.89
C SER A 126 -17.34 -7.97 -22.62
N SER A 127 -16.79 -6.75 -22.69
CA SER A 127 -16.71 -5.84 -21.56
C SER A 127 -18.09 -5.36 -21.11
N GLY A 128 -18.57 -5.93 -20.00
CA GLY A 128 -19.84 -5.56 -19.38
C GLY A 128 -19.82 -4.17 -18.75
N VAL A 129 -20.85 -3.83 -17.97
CA VAL A 129 -20.93 -2.51 -17.33
C VAL A 129 -19.74 -2.18 -16.43
N ASN A 130 -19.03 -3.18 -15.92
CA ASN A 130 -17.85 -3.03 -15.06
C ASN A 130 -16.52 -2.96 -15.82
N ALA A 131 -16.52 -2.88 -17.16
CA ALA A 131 -15.31 -2.69 -17.97
C ALA A 131 -14.33 -1.71 -17.32
N CYS A 132 -13.05 -2.06 -17.20
CA CYS A 132 -11.95 -1.28 -16.60
C CYS A 132 -11.98 -1.05 -15.07
N TYR A 133 -13.02 -1.49 -14.37
CA TYR A 133 -13.09 -1.40 -12.90
C TYR A 133 -12.34 -2.55 -12.23
N THR A 134 -11.89 -2.36 -11.00
CA THR A 134 -11.05 -3.35 -10.30
C THR A 134 -11.86 -4.54 -9.78
N HIS A 135 -11.36 -5.76 -9.96
CA HIS A 135 -11.63 -6.83 -9.01
C HIS A 135 -10.32 -7.36 -8.45
N ILE A 136 -10.41 -8.03 -7.30
CA ILE A 136 -9.26 -8.67 -6.68
C ILE A 136 -9.54 -10.16 -6.53
N HIS A 137 -8.55 -10.96 -6.88
CA HIS A 137 -8.47 -12.38 -6.64
C HIS A 137 -7.55 -12.61 -5.45
N ILE A 138 -8.03 -13.33 -4.45
CA ILE A 138 -7.23 -13.76 -3.31
C ILE A 138 -6.98 -15.24 -3.51
N GLY A 139 -5.78 -15.56 -4.02
CA GLY A 139 -5.28 -16.91 -4.08
C GLY A 139 -4.75 -17.31 -2.71
N THR A 140 -5.43 -18.25 -2.07
CA THR A 140 -5.07 -18.81 -0.78
C THR A 140 -4.41 -20.16 -0.96
N TYR A 141 -3.32 -20.37 -0.25
CA TYR A 141 -2.54 -21.60 -0.20
C TYR A 141 -2.67 -22.15 1.21
N LEU A 142 -2.93 -23.45 1.35
CA LEU A 142 -3.10 -24.09 2.65
C LEU A 142 -2.71 -25.56 2.66
N ASP A 143 -2.33 -26.10 3.80
CA ASP A 143 -2.27 -27.54 4.05
C ASP A 143 -3.68 -28.07 4.36
N ALA A 144 -4.28 -28.79 3.41
CA ALA A 144 -5.63 -29.34 3.52
C ALA A 144 -5.66 -30.74 4.15
N SER A 145 -4.67 -31.08 4.98
CA SER A 145 -4.64 -32.33 5.71
C SER A 145 -5.88 -32.49 6.61
N GLY A 146 -6.72 -33.48 6.28
CA GLY A 146 -8.00 -33.71 6.96
C GLY A 146 -9.15 -32.77 6.55
N LEU A 147 -8.97 -31.98 5.49
CA LEU A 147 -9.99 -31.10 4.92
C LEU A 147 -10.38 -31.58 3.51
N ASP A 148 -11.62 -31.29 3.11
CA ASP A 148 -12.12 -31.45 1.74
C ASP A 148 -12.53 -30.10 1.17
N ALA A 149 -12.77 -30.06 -0.15
CA ALA A 149 -13.08 -28.82 -0.86
C ALA A 149 -14.35 -28.14 -0.32
N GLU A 150 -15.36 -28.93 0.03
CA GLU A 150 -16.64 -28.44 0.58
C GLU A 150 -16.48 -27.77 1.93
N ARG A 151 -15.67 -28.35 2.83
CA ARG A 151 -15.37 -27.72 4.12
C ARG A 151 -14.58 -26.42 3.95
N ILE A 152 -13.63 -26.38 3.03
CA ILE A 152 -12.84 -25.17 2.77
C ILE A 152 -13.74 -24.08 2.17
N GLY A 153 -14.45 -24.39 1.08
CA GLY A 153 -15.32 -23.45 0.38
C GLY A 153 -16.43 -22.91 1.26
N GLY A 154 -17.09 -23.77 2.05
CA GLY A 154 -18.15 -23.37 2.98
C GLY A 154 -17.68 -22.40 4.06
N GLU A 155 -16.46 -22.55 4.58
CA GLU A 155 -15.92 -21.56 5.54
C GLU A 155 -15.47 -20.26 4.86
N LEU A 156 -15.07 -20.30 3.58
CA LEU A 156 -14.71 -19.12 2.80
C LEU A 156 -15.92 -18.22 2.47
N GLU A 157 -17.14 -18.74 2.53
CA GLU A 157 -18.37 -17.92 2.41
C GLU A 157 -18.37 -16.75 3.41
N ARG A 158 -17.79 -16.94 4.61
CA ARG A 158 -17.67 -15.89 5.63
C ARG A 158 -16.83 -14.70 5.16
N VAL A 159 -15.83 -14.95 4.33
CA VAL A 159 -14.97 -13.90 3.76
C VAL A 159 -15.76 -13.08 2.75
N VAL A 160 -16.57 -13.75 1.93
CA VAL A 160 -17.47 -13.12 0.98
C VAL A 160 -18.56 -12.33 1.70
N ASP A 161 -19.17 -12.89 2.73
CA ASP A 161 -20.15 -12.19 3.57
C ASP A 161 -19.55 -10.95 4.21
N LYS A 162 -18.31 -11.03 4.71
CA LYS A 162 -17.63 -9.87 5.26
C LYS A 162 -17.41 -8.79 4.21
N HIS A 163 -17.02 -9.18 2.99
CA HIS A 163 -16.86 -8.23 1.88
C HIS A 163 -18.18 -7.55 1.54
N LEU A 164 -19.29 -8.30 1.45
CA LEU A 164 -20.63 -7.74 1.21
C LEU A 164 -21.12 -6.84 2.35
N GLU A 165 -20.67 -7.07 3.58
CA GLU A 165 -20.99 -6.23 4.75
C GLU A 165 -20.31 -4.86 4.67
N VAL A 166 -19.03 -4.81 4.27
CA VAL A 166 -18.19 -3.59 4.39
C VAL A 166 -17.98 -2.85 3.07
N CYS A 167 -18.04 -3.54 1.94
CA CYS A 167 -17.95 -2.94 0.62
C CYS A 167 -19.34 -2.53 0.13
N GLU A 168 -19.77 -1.30 0.40
CA GLU A 168 -21.09 -0.77 -0.01
C GLU A 168 -21.46 -1.04 -1.49
N PRO A 169 -20.55 -0.87 -2.47
CA PRO A 169 -20.89 -1.13 -3.87
C PRO A 169 -20.86 -2.61 -4.26
N ALA A 170 -20.45 -3.52 -3.38
CA ALA A 170 -20.54 -4.95 -3.61
C ALA A 170 -22.00 -5.42 -3.62
N GLY A 171 -22.27 -6.45 -4.42
CA GLY A 171 -23.61 -6.97 -4.59
C GLY A 171 -23.61 -8.49 -4.64
N LYS A 172 -24.66 -9.09 -4.05
CA LYS A 172 -24.86 -10.54 -4.03
C LYS A 172 -24.84 -11.18 -5.42
N SER A 173 -25.25 -10.47 -6.47
CA SER A 173 -25.26 -11.03 -7.82
C SER A 173 -23.89 -11.44 -8.34
N ALA A 174 -22.81 -10.81 -7.87
CA ALA A 174 -21.43 -11.15 -8.23
C ALA A 174 -20.75 -12.04 -7.18
N HIS A 175 -21.46 -12.35 -6.09
CA HIS A 175 -20.94 -13.06 -4.91
C HIS A 175 -21.94 -14.13 -4.44
N ASN A 176 -22.65 -14.74 -5.38
CA ASN A 176 -23.72 -15.68 -5.08
C ASN A 176 -23.16 -17.08 -4.92
N TYR A 177 -22.50 -17.36 -3.80
CA TYR A 177 -22.00 -18.69 -3.49
C TYR A 177 -23.12 -19.74 -3.33
N GLU A 178 -24.38 -19.33 -3.11
CA GLU A 178 -25.54 -20.24 -3.09
C GLU A 178 -25.82 -20.91 -4.46
N ALA A 179 -25.23 -20.41 -5.54
CA ALA A 179 -25.33 -21.01 -6.87
C ALA A 179 -24.19 -22.00 -7.18
N ILE A 180 -23.21 -22.14 -6.28
CA ILE A 180 -22.09 -23.07 -6.44
C ILE A 180 -22.57 -24.46 -6.02
N ASP A 181 -22.62 -25.39 -6.97
CA ASP A 181 -23.01 -26.78 -6.71
C ASP A 181 -21.85 -27.63 -6.15
N SER A 182 -20.60 -27.24 -6.44
CA SER A 182 -19.36 -27.88 -6.00
C SER A 182 -18.23 -26.86 -6.04
N TYR A 183 -17.54 -26.62 -4.92
CA TYR A 183 -16.42 -25.67 -4.93
C TYR A 183 -15.21 -26.18 -5.72
N GLU A 184 -15.11 -27.49 -5.95
CA GLU A 184 -13.99 -28.10 -6.69
C GLU A 184 -14.17 -28.04 -8.21
N GLU A 185 -15.41 -28.10 -8.68
CA GLU A 185 -15.74 -28.03 -10.11
C GLU A 185 -16.05 -26.60 -10.58
N GLU A 186 -16.07 -25.63 -9.67
CA GLU A 186 -16.38 -24.23 -9.93
C GLU A 186 -15.25 -23.49 -10.67
N ASP A 187 -15.58 -22.86 -11.79
CA ASP A 187 -14.64 -22.12 -12.63
C ASP A 187 -14.97 -20.63 -12.82
N ASP A 188 -16.22 -20.21 -12.54
CA ASP A 188 -16.69 -18.83 -12.74
C ASP A 188 -17.31 -18.18 -11.48
N GLY A 189 -17.47 -18.95 -10.40
CA GLY A 189 -17.98 -18.51 -9.12
C GLY A 189 -17.07 -17.55 -8.33
N CYS A 190 -17.62 -16.99 -7.24
CA CYS A 190 -16.86 -16.11 -6.36
C CYS A 190 -15.90 -16.84 -5.41
N ILE A 191 -16.03 -18.17 -5.31
CA ILE A 191 -15.16 -19.06 -4.53
C ILE A 191 -14.90 -20.30 -5.36
N SER A 192 -13.65 -20.73 -5.47
CA SER A 192 -13.29 -22.04 -6.02
C SER A 192 -12.16 -22.65 -5.20
N VAL A 193 -12.13 -23.97 -5.08
CA VAL A 193 -11.16 -24.72 -4.28
C VAL A 193 -10.51 -25.78 -5.17
N ASN A 194 -9.20 -25.76 -5.27
CA ASN A 194 -8.44 -26.77 -5.98
C ASN A 194 -7.58 -27.57 -4.97
N MET A 195 -7.91 -28.86 -4.84
CA MET A 195 -7.23 -29.78 -3.92
C MET A 195 -5.86 -30.24 -4.41
N GLU A 196 -5.40 -29.77 -5.58
CA GLU A 196 -4.07 -30.01 -6.13
C GLU A 196 -3.37 -28.68 -6.43
N VAL A 197 -2.27 -28.38 -5.72
CA VAL A 197 -1.50 -27.13 -5.94
C VAL A 197 -0.87 -27.04 -7.33
N GLY A 198 -0.69 -28.17 -8.02
CA GLY A 198 0.04 -28.31 -9.29
C GLY A 198 -0.43 -27.45 -10.46
N ASN A 199 -1.48 -26.64 -10.32
CA ASN A 199 -2.01 -25.78 -11.37
C ASN A 199 -2.32 -24.33 -10.94
N LEU A 200 -2.26 -23.95 -9.66
CA LEU A 200 -2.63 -22.58 -9.26
C LEU A 200 -1.55 -21.55 -9.62
N GLY A 201 -0.26 -21.90 -9.54
CA GLY A 201 0.79 -20.96 -9.95
C GLY A 201 0.71 -20.64 -11.45
N SER A 202 0.23 -21.59 -12.25
CA SER A 202 -0.14 -21.39 -13.66
C SER A 202 -1.38 -20.54 -13.82
N TYR A 203 -2.41 -20.74 -12.99
CA TYR A 203 -3.69 -20.04 -13.03
C TYR A 203 -3.57 -18.58 -12.57
N LEU A 204 -3.05 -18.31 -11.37
CA LEU A 204 -2.74 -16.96 -10.90
C LEU A 204 -1.78 -16.26 -11.85
N ALA A 205 -0.76 -16.93 -12.40
CA ALA A 205 0.12 -16.27 -13.37
C ALA A 205 -0.54 -16.01 -14.74
N ALA A 206 -1.55 -16.78 -15.15
CA ALA A 206 -2.36 -16.49 -16.33
C ALA A 206 -3.18 -15.20 -16.14
N TYR A 207 -3.74 -15.01 -14.94
CA TYR A 207 -4.36 -13.78 -14.46
C TYR A 207 -3.38 -12.60 -14.41
N MET A 208 -2.12 -12.88 -14.06
CA MET A 208 -1.10 -11.86 -14.04
C MET A 208 -0.73 -11.30 -15.40
N GLY A 209 -0.96 -11.98 -16.53
CA GLY A 209 -0.53 -11.50 -17.83
C GLY A 209 -1.31 -12.11 -18.98
N GLY A 210 -2.04 -11.25 -19.70
CA GLY A 210 -2.28 -11.45 -21.13
C GLY A 210 -0.98 -11.80 -21.87
N SER A 211 -1.10 -12.26 -23.12
CA SER A 211 -0.03 -12.95 -23.84
C SER A 211 1.36 -12.34 -23.59
N TYR A 212 2.33 -13.19 -23.21
CA TYR A 212 3.65 -12.85 -22.68
C TYR A 212 4.54 -11.93 -23.56
N ASP A 213 4.05 -11.54 -24.73
CA ASP A 213 4.76 -10.77 -25.75
C ASP A 213 4.11 -9.43 -26.11
N GLU A 214 2.92 -9.11 -25.56
CA GLU A 214 2.23 -7.84 -25.88
C GLU A 214 2.85 -6.65 -25.14
N ARG A 215 3.17 -5.60 -25.91
CA ARG A 215 3.60 -4.31 -25.36
C ARG A 215 2.43 -3.67 -24.59
N LEU A 216 2.72 -2.82 -23.60
CA LEU A 216 1.68 -2.20 -22.79
C LEU A 216 0.63 -1.48 -23.66
N GLU A 217 1.07 -0.75 -24.69
CA GLU A 217 0.21 -0.04 -25.63
C GLU A 217 -0.62 -0.93 -26.58
N GLU A 218 -0.28 -2.21 -26.68
CA GLU A 218 -1.03 -3.20 -27.47
C GLU A 218 -2.16 -3.83 -26.65
N ARG A 219 -2.18 -3.60 -25.32
CA ARG A 219 -3.23 -4.11 -24.44
C ARG A 219 -4.55 -3.38 -24.68
N PRO A 220 -5.69 -4.01 -24.38
CA PRO A 220 -7.00 -3.38 -24.47
C PRO A 220 -7.08 -2.06 -23.70
N ILE A 221 -7.89 -1.13 -24.19
CA ILE A 221 -8.04 0.21 -23.59
C ILE A 221 -8.53 0.12 -22.15
N GLU A 222 -9.35 -0.89 -21.81
CA GLU A 222 -9.82 -1.14 -20.46
C GLU A 222 -8.66 -1.46 -19.51
N TYR A 223 -7.67 -2.22 -19.99
CA TYR A 223 -6.47 -2.56 -19.23
C TYR A 223 -5.58 -1.34 -19.02
N LEU A 224 -5.39 -0.51 -20.05
CA LEU A 224 -4.63 0.74 -19.97
C LEU A 224 -5.28 1.74 -19.01
N ALA A 225 -6.61 1.90 -19.08
CA ALA A 225 -7.36 2.77 -18.19
C ALA A 225 -7.24 2.30 -16.74
N TRP A 226 -7.43 1.00 -16.50
CA TRP A 226 -7.24 0.38 -15.19
C TRP A 226 -5.81 0.57 -14.66
N GLY A 227 -4.79 0.33 -15.49
CA GLY A 227 -3.42 0.50 -15.06
C GLY A 227 -3.03 1.94 -14.75
N THR A 228 -3.63 2.91 -15.48
CA THR A 228 -3.52 4.33 -15.16
C THR A 228 -4.08 4.64 -13.76
N LEU A 229 -5.17 3.99 -13.34
CA LEU A 229 -5.72 4.14 -11.99
C LEU A 229 -4.73 3.66 -10.93
N TYR A 230 -4.13 2.48 -11.09
CA TYR A 230 -3.14 1.97 -10.12
C TYR A 230 -1.91 2.86 -10.01
N TRP A 231 -1.42 3.35 -11.16
CA TRP A 231 -0.29 4.26 -11.19
C TRP A 231 -0.61 5.58 -10.47
N SER A 232 -1.72 6.22 -10.84
CA SER A 232 -2.12 7.54 -10.29
C SER A 232 -2.50 7.51 -8.81
N THR A 233 -2.98 6.38 -8.30
CA THR A 233 -3.36 6.21 -6.89
C THR A 233 -2.25 5.59 -6.04
N ALA A 234 -1.08 5.32 -6.63
CA ALA A 234 0.03 4.62 -5.98
C ALA A 234 -0.40 3.29 -5.30
N ARG A 235 -1.39 2.60 -5.87
CA ARG A 235 -1.90 1.33 -5.33
C ARG A 235 -1.05 0.17 -5.82
N GLN A 236 -0.87 -0.83 -4.95
CA GLN A 236 -0.19 -2.07 -5.31
C GLN A 236 -1.18 -3.03 -5.96
N ARG A 237 -0.85 -3.55 -7.15
CA ARG A 237 -1.64 -4.58 -7.83
C ARG A 237 -1.57 -5.93 -7.15
N THR A 238 -0.47 -6.20 -6.45
CA THR A 238 -0.19 -7.51 -5.88
C THR A 238 0.29 -7.36 -4.45
N THR A 239 -0.32 -8.07 -3.52
CA THR A 239 0.18 -8.18 -2.15
C THR A 239 0.22 -9.64 -1.74
N ARG A 240 1.09 -9.98 -0.80
CA ARG A 240 1.25 -11.36 -0.32
C ARG A 240 1.39 -11.37 1.19
N SER A 241 0.90 -12.44 1.78
CA SER A 241 1.20 -12.79 3.17
C SER A 241 2.71 -12.97 3.38
N GLN A 242 3.12 -12.85 4.64
CA GLN A 242 4.51 -13.10 5.03
C GLN A 242 4.95 -14.53 4.71
N THR A 243 4.12 -15.52 5.04
CA THR A 243 4.35 -16.95 4.77
C THR A 243 4.69 -17.20 3.30
N VAL A 244 3.88 -16.66 2.39
CA VAL A 244 4.10 -16.78 0.94
C VAL A 244 5.42 -16.10 0.50
N ASN A 245 5.72 -14.91 1.02
CA ASN A 245 7.00 -14.23 0.70
C ASN A 245 8.21 -15.03 1.20
N GLN A 246 8.10 -15.66 2.37
CA GLN A 246 9.15 -16.48 2.97
C GLN A 246 9.40 -17.75 2.18
N ALA A 247 8.34 -18.45 1.75
CA ALA A 247 8.46 -19.61 0.87
C ALA A 247 9.16 -19.25 -0.45
N ILE A 248 8.74 -18.16 -1.10
CA ILE A 248 9.40 -17.66 -2.33
C ILE A 248 10.89 -17.36 -2.11
N ALA A 249 11.24 -16.73 -0.99
CA ALA A 249 12.61 -16.38 -0.66
C ALA A 249 13.47 -17.63 -0.39
N ALA A 250 12.91 -18.65 0.28
CA ALA A 250 13.56 -19.92 0.53
C ALA A 250 13.85 -20.69 -0.76
N ASP A 251 12.89 -20.77 -1.67
CA ASP A 251 13.09 -21.41 -2.98
C ASP A 251 14.22 -20.74 -3.79
N ALA A 252 14.21 -19.40 -3.84
CA ALA A 252 15.27 -18.66 -4.50
C ALA A 252 16.63 -18.85 -3.81
N CYS A 253 16.65 -19.03 -2.49
CA CYS A 253 17.86 -19.30 -1.72
C CYS A 253 18.43 -20.70 -2.03
N GLN A 254 17.58 -21.72 -2.13
CA GLN A 254 17.98 -23.07 -2.52
C GLN A 254 18.52 -23.09 -3.95
N GLN A 255 17.84 -22.45 -4.90
CA GLN A 255 18.30 -22.37 -6.29
C GLN A 255 19.66 -21.65 -6.41
N ARG A 256 19.94 -20.66 -5.54
CA ARG A 256 21.27 -20.02 -5.48
C ARG A 256 22.34 -20.99 -4.98
N ALA A 257 22.09 -21.72 -3.89
CA ALA A 257 23.03 -22.72 -3.37
C ALA A 257 23.36 -23.81 -4.39
N GLU A 258 22.37 -24.21 -5.20
CA GLU A 258 22.52 -25.24 -6.23
C GLU A 258 23.20 -24.73 -7.51
N SER A 259 23.24 -23.42 -7.73
CA SER A 259 23.76 -22.86 -8.96
C SER A 259 25.27 -22.67 -8.90
N GLU A 260 26.00 -23.30 -9.82
CA GLU A 260 27.44 -23.09 -10.01
C GLU A 260 27.82 -21.62 -10.32
N SER A 261 26.84 -20.82 -10.75
CA SER A 261 27.03 -19.39 -11.03
C SER A 261 26.85 -18.48 -9.82
N SER A 262 26.39 -19.03 -8.69
CA SER A 262 26.24 -18.30 -7.44
C SER A 262 27.48 -18.43 -6.56
N ALA A 263 27.75 -17.40 -5.76
CA ALA A 263 28.77 -17.46 -4.71
C ALA A 263 28.23 -18.10 -3.41
N GLN A 264 26.93 -18.36 -3.31
CA GLN A 264 26.32 -18.96 -2.13
C GLN A 264 26.59 -20.47 -2.13
N SER A 265 27.29 -20.98 -1.13
CA SER A 265 27.51 -22.42 -0.93
C SER A 265 26.45 -23.07 -0.05
N ASP A 266 25.99 -22.33 0.96
CA ASP A 266 25.17 -22.89 2.02
C ASP A 266 23.71 -23.04 1.56
N GLU A 267 23.12 -24.18 1.88
CA GLU A 267 21.72 -24.44 1.61
C GLU A 267 20.81 -23.56 2.48
N HIS A 268 19.56 -23.37 2.02
CA HIS A 268 18.58 -22.63 2.80
C HIS A 268 18.37 -23.27 4.17
N GLY A 269 18.57 -22.49 5.23
CA GLY A 269 18.42 -22.97 6.60
C GLY A 269 19.61 -23.79 7.10
N GLU A 270 20.68 -24.00 6.34
CA GLU A 270 21.89 -24.64 6.85
C GLU A 270 22.50 -23.80 7.97
N THR A 271 22.75 -22.52 7.66
CA THR A 271 23.14 -21.48 8.61
C THR A 271 21.95 -20.60 8.96
N VAL A 272 21.72 -20.44 10.26
CA VAL A 272 20.58 -19.69 10.81
C VAL A 272 21.05 -18.64 11.80
N ARG A 273 20.23 -17.59 11.96
CA ARG A 273 20.43 -16.53 12.93
C ARG A 273 19.11 -16.13 13.58
N TRP A 274 19.21 -15.52 14.75
CA TRP A 274 18.06 -14.85 15.36
C TRP A 274 17.68 -13.59 14.58
N SER A 275 16.38 -13.32 14.52
CA SER A 275 15.77 -12.17 13.85
C SER A 275 14.79 -11.50 14.80
N GLU A 276 14.94 -10.20 14.97
CA GLU A 276 13.97 -9.37 15.73
C GLU A 276 12.90 -8.76 14.81
N ALA A 277 12.93 -9.08 13.51
CA ALA A 277 11.91 -8.61 12.59
C ALA A 277 10.58 -9.32 12.86
N ASN A 278 9.46 -8.65 12.55
CA ASN A 278 8.14 -9.28 12.58
C ASN A 278 8.18 -10.58 11.75
N GLY A 279 7.81 -11.72 12.32
CA GLY A 279 7.84 -13.03 11.67
C GLY A 279 8.45 -14.12 12.55
N PRO A 280 8.97 -15.20 11.94
CA PRO A 280 9.76 -16.23 12.61
C PRO A 280 11.05 -15.65 13.21
N ASP A 281 11.38 -16.09 14.41
CA ASP A 281 12.55 -15.64 15.15
C ASP A 281 13.85 -16.25 14.61
N VAL A 282 13.79 -17.49 14.12
CA VAL A 282 14.95 -18.18 13.54
C VAL A 282 14.84 -18.17 12.02
N VAL A 283 15.78 -17.50 11.38
CA VAL A 283 15.78 -17.29 9.93
C VAL A 283 17.09 -17.72 9.29
N CYS A 284 17.03 -18.09 8.01
CA CYS A 284 18.20 -18.36 7.19
C CYS A 284 19.10 -17.12 7.08
N THR A 285 20.40 -17.28 7.31
CA THR A 285 21.38 -16.18 7.24
C THR A 285 21.45 -15.57 5.83
N ASN A 286 21.27 -16.39 4.78
CA ASN A 286 21.42 -15.97 3.39
C ASN A 286 20.22 -15.20 2.82
N CYS A 287 18.99 -15.54 3.21
CA CYS A 287 17.78 -14.96 2.61
C CYS A 287 16.83 -14.29 3.62
N GLY A 288 17.09 -14.44 4.93
CA GLY A 288 16.23 -13.90 5.98
C GLY A 288 14.86 -14.57 6.11
N SER A 289 14.61 -15.68 5.41
CA SER A 289 13.37 -16.45 5.50
C SER A 289 13.45 -17.49 6.61
N GLY A 290 12.38 -17.59 7.42
CA GLY A 290 12.18 -18.66 8.40
C GLY A 290 11.40 -19.87 7.85
N TRP A 291 11.07 -19.87 6.56
CA TRP A 291 10.29 -20.94 5.93
C TRP A 291 10.97 -22.30 6.06
N ALA A 292 10.23 -23.29 6.56
CA ALA A 292 10.70 -24.66 6.82
C ALA A 292 11.96 -24.74 7.70
N ILE A 293 12.14 -23.77 8.61
CA ILE A 293 13.23 -23.77 9.59
C ILE A 293 12.65 -24.03 10.98
N ASP A 294 13.21 -25.03 11.65
CA ASP A 294 12.89 -25.33 13.05
C ASP A 294 13.25 -24.14 13.95
N GLN A 295 12.22 -23.52 14.53
CA GLN A 295 12.33 -22.34 15.39
C GLN A 295 12.98 -22.63 16.74
N SER A 296 13.21 -23.90 17.08
CA SER A 296 13.92 -24.29 18.31
C SER A 296 15.44 -24.41 18.14
N ARG A 297 15.98 -24.20 16.92
CA ARG A 297 17.41 -24.35 16.63
C ARG A 297 18.32 -23.34 17.33
N ILE A 298 17.81 -22.16 17.64
CA ILE A 298 18.52 -21.09 18.32
C ILE A 298 17.61 -20.58 19.44
N GLU A 299 18.17 -20.42 20.64
CA GLU A 299 17.47 -19.78 21.75
C GLU A 299 17.44 -18.26 21.58
N ALA A 300 16.38 -17.63 22.09
CA ALA A 300 16.28 -16.18 22.10
C ALA A 300 17.53 -15.55 22.73
N PRO A 301 18.14 -14.52 22.11
CA PRO A 301 19.23 -13.80 22.71
C PRO A 301 18.74 -13.21 24.03
N ILE A 302 19.59 -13.28 25.05
CA ILE A 302 19.30 -12.69 26.35
C ILE A 302 19.19 -11.17 26.17
N LEU A 303 18.04 -10.61 26.55
CA LEU A 303 17.82 -9.18 26.43
C LEU A 303 18.72 -8.42 27.41
N ASP A 304 19.12 -7.21 27.04
CA ASP A 304 19.95 -6.34 27.89
C ASP A 304 19.37 -6.13 29.30
N ALA A 305 18.04 -6.16 29.43
CA ALA A 305 17.35 -6.05 30.72
C ALA A 305 17.62 -7.26 31.63
N ASP A 306 17.61 -8.46 31.07
CA ASP A 306 17.86 -9.71 31.81
C ASP A 306 19.34 -9.85 32.16
N LEU A 307 20.22 -9.38 31.28
CA LEU A 307 21.65 -9.26 31.54
C LEU A 307 21.94 -8.31 32.71
N ARG A 308 21.19 -7.21 32.85
CA ARG A 308 21.35 -6.26 33.98
C ARG A 308 21.04 -6.87 35.33
N GLU A 309 20.08 -7.80 35.43
CA GLU A 309 19.79 -8.50 36.70
C GLU A 309 20.87 -9.51 37.08
N LEU A 310 21.63 -10.02 36.09
CA LEU A 310 22.74 -10.95 36.28
C LEU A 310 24.08 -10.25 36.53
N LEU A 311 24.16 -8.95 36.21
CA LEU A 311 25.34 -8.14 36.47
C LEU A 311 25.36 -7.71 37.96
N PRO A 312 26.53 -7.77 38.63
CA PRO A 312 26.64 -7.32 40.01
C PRO A 312 26.32 -5.82 40.12
N ASP A 313 25.57 -5.43 41.17
CA ASP A 313 25.16 -4.04 41.49
C ASP A 313 26.33 -3.04 41.51
N LYS A 314 27.56 -3.52 41.68
CA LYS A 314 28.77 -2.74 41.65
C LYS A 314 29.76 -3.40 40.70
N PRO A 315 30.27 -2.69 39.67
CA PRO A 315 31.38 -3.20 38.89
C PRO A 315 32.56 -3.47 39.84
N PRO A 316 33.33 -4.55 39.63
CA PRO A 316 34.53 -4.80 40.42
C PRO A 316 35.47 -3.59 40.32
N ASP A 317 36.06 -3.18 41.45
CA ASP A 317 37.16 -2.19 41.46
C ASP A 317 38.34 -2.78 40.69
N ILE A 318 38.40 -2.52 39.40
CA ILE A 318 39.53 -2.87 38.55
C ILE A 318 40.26 -1.56 38.25
N ASP A 319 41.39 -1.36 38.92
CA ASP A 319 42.26 -0.17 38.82
C ASP A 319 42.89 0.02 37.41
N SER A 320 42.58 -0.85 36.47
CA SER A 320 42.96 -0.80 35.06
C SER A 320 42.23 -1.92 34.31
N SER A 321 40.97 -1.69 33.94
CA SER A 321 40.26 -2.60 33.03
C SER A 321 40.95 -2.57 31.66
N PRO A 322 41.35 -3.71 31.08
CA PRO A 322 41.81 -3.73 29.71
C PRO A 322 40.68 -3.22 28.80
N SER A 323 41.04 -2.45 27.78
CA SER A 323 40.13 -1.97 26.75
C SER A 323 39.40 -3.14 26.08
N LEU A 324 38.21 -2.90 25.50
CA LEU A 324 37.48 -3.94 24.74
C LEU A 324 38.38 -4.58 23.66
N SER A 325 39.28 -3.79 23.04
CA SER A 325 40.28 -4.27 22.08
C SER A 325 41.33 -5.22 22.68
N GLU A 326 41.65 -5.09 23.97
CA GLU A 326 42.58 -5.98 24.66
C GLU A 326 41.89 -7.25 25.18
N LEU A 327 40.61 -7.16 25.56
CA LEU A 327 39.81 -8.30 26.01
C LEU A 327 39.40 -9.23 24.85
N TRP A 328 39.24 -8.69 23.64
CA TRP A 328 38.80 -9.42 22.45
C TRP A 328 39.73 -9.14 21.26
N ALA A 329 41.02 -9.46 21.42
CA ALA A 329 42.05 -9.21 20.41
C ALA A 329 41.82 -9.95 19.07
N ASP A 330 41.08 -11.06 19.10
CA ASP A 330 40.78 -11.91 17.93
C ASP A 330 39.35 -11.67 17.38
N ALA A 331 38.64 -10.64 17.83
CA ALA A 331 37.28 -10.36 17.36
C ALA A 331 37.29 -9.56 16.04
N ASP A 332 36.66 -10.12 15.01
CA ASP A 332 36.54 -9.51 13.68
C ASP A 332 35.36 -8.51 13.58
N ALA A 333 34.51 -8.44 14.60
CA ALA A 333 33.41 -7.50 14.74
C ALA A 333 33.08 -7.28 16.22
N ALA A 334 32.52 -6.11 16.57
CA ALA A 334 32.20 -5.81 17.96
C ALA A 334 30.98 -4.93 18.17
N GLY A 335 30.38 -5.09 19.35
CA GLY A 335 29.40 -4.16 19.91
C GLY A 335 30.07 -2.88 20.42
N ARG A 336 29.33 -1.77 20.39
CA ARG A 336 29.71 -0.52 21.06
C ARG A 336 28.97 -0.44 22.38
N ALA A 337 29.67 -0.15 23.48
CA ALA A 337 29.03 0.24 24.73
C ALA A 337 28.96 1.77 24.76
N GLY A 338 27.76 2.32 24.91
CA GLY A 338 27.54 3.76 24.86
C GLY A 338 26.10 4.15 25.17
N GLU A 339 25.73 5.36 24.76
CA GLU A 339 24.36 5.86 24.86
C GLU A 339 23.37 4.92 24.16
N SER A 340 22.21 4.64 24.77
CA SER A 340 21.19 3.75 24.17
C SER A 340 20.70 4.30 22.83
N LEU A 341 20.25 3.42 21.92
CA LEU A 341 19.78 3.82 20.59
C LEU A 341 18.68 4.89 20.64
N GLY A 342 17.72 4.74 21.57
CA GLY A 342 16.67 5.74 21.78
C GLY A 342 17.22 7.09 22.24
N ARG A 343 18.23 7.09 23.10
CA ARG A 343 18.85 8.31 23.63
C ARG A 343 19.77 8.98 22.58
N ALA A 344 20.46 8.20 21.75
CA ALA A 344 21.24 8.69 20.61
C ALA A 344 20.35 9.33 19.53
N HIS A 345 19.23 8.69 19.17
CA HIS A 345 18.23 9.26 18.27
C HIS A 345 17.63 10.56 18.84
N ALA A 346 17.35 10.62 20.14
CA ALA A 346 16.88 11.84 20.79
C ALA A 346 17.91 12.97 20.68
N ARG A 347 19.20 12.69 20.95
CA ARG A 347 20.31 13.64 20.82
C ARG A 347 20.44 14.17 19.39
N GLU A 348 20.42 13.29 18.41
CA GLU A 348 20.53 13.68 17.00
C GLU A 348 19.38 14.59 16.56
N ARG A 349 18.14 14.27 16.96
CA ARG A 349 16.97 15.10 16.66
C ARG A 349 17.04 16.47 17.32
N VAL A 350 17.55 16.56 18.55
CA VAL A 350 17.77 17.83 19.25
C VAL A 350 18.87 18.65 18.57
N ASN A 351 20.02 18.06 18.28
CA ASN A 351 21.13 18.75 17.61
C ASN A 351 20.72 19.27 16.22
N ARG A 352 20.06 18.44 15.42
CA ARG A 352 19.54 18.86 14.11
C ARG A 352 18.56 20.04 14.24
N TRP A 353 17.76 20.07 15.30
CA TRP A 353 16.86 21.18 15.56
C TRP A 353 17.63 22.45 15.97
N LEU A 354 18.64 22.32 16.82
CA LEU A 354 19.50 23.43 17.26
C LEU A 354 20.30 24.02 16.09
N ASP A 355 20.86 23.17 15.23
CA ASP A 355 21.58 23.57 14.01
C ASP A 355 20.68 24.35 13.05
N ALA A 356 19.42 23.91 12.89
CA ALA A 356 18.43 24.60 12.07
C ALA A 356 17.90 25.89 12.72
N HIS A 357 18.02 26.03 14.05
CA HIS A 357 17.46 27.16 14.82
C HIS A 357 18.47 27.76 15.81
N PRO A 358 19.64 28.25 15.35
CA PRO A 358 20.75 28.66 16.22
C PRO A 358 20.47 29.89 17.09
N SER A 359 19.32 30.56 16.90
CA SER A 359 18.90 31.76 17.65
C SER A 359 17.60 31.54 18.44
N ALA A 360 17.05 30.34 18.43
CA ALA A 360 15.78 30.06 19.10
C ALA A 360 15.99 29.78 20.59
N SER A 361 15.38 30.60 21.45
CA SER A 361 15.27 30.30 22.88
C SER A 361 14.05 29.41 23.11
N VAL A 362 14.29 28.17 23.55
CA VAL A 362 13.25 27.19 23.84
C VAL A 362 13.55 26.52 25.19
N SER A 363 12.53 26.32 26.02
CA SER A 363 12.69 25.53 27.25
C SER A 363 12.78 24.03 26.92
N PRO A 364 13.50 23.21 27.71
CA PRO A 364 13.60 21.77 27.48
C PRO A 364 12.24 21.06 27.30
N VAL A 365 11.24 21.39 28.13
CA VAL A 365 9.88 20.82 28.06
C VAL A 365 9.18 21.15 26.73
N ALA A 366 9.34 22.38 26.24
CA ALA A 366 8.76 22.80 24.96
C ALA A 366 9.47 22.15 23.78
N LEU A 367 10.77 21.89 23.88
CA LEU A 367 11.53 21.22 22.84
C LEU A 367 11.20 19.72 22.78
N LEU A 368 11.06 19.05 23.93
CA LEU A 368 10.55 17.68 24.03
C LEU A 368 9.19 17.53 23.34
N GLY A 369 8.23 18.42 23.66
CA GLY A 369 6.90 18.37 23.06
C GLY A 369 6.88 18.69 21.56
N ARG A 370 7.80 19.53 21.06
CA ARG A 370 7.93 19.84 19.63
C ARG A 370 8.55 18.71 18.83
N LEU A 371 9.51 18.01 19.42
CA LEU A 371 10.20 16.90 18.80
C LEU A 371 9.53 15.56 19.11
N ASP A 372 8.37 15.54 19.77
CA ASP A 372 7.68 14.30 20.14
C ASP A 372 8.64 13.28 20.77
N LEU A 373 9.43 13.75 21.75
CA LEU A 373 10.41 12.95 22.48
C LEU A 373 9.81 12.51 23.81
N ASN A 374 10.15 11.29 24.22
CA ASN A 374 9.72 10.75 25.52
C ASN A 374 10.20 11.68 26.67
N PRO A 375 9.33 12.05 27.63
CA PRO A 375 9.70 12.86 28.79
C PRO A 375 10.93 12.37 29.57
N GLU A 376 11.28 11.08 29.49
CA GLU A 376 12.49 10.52 30.11
C GLU A 376 13.81 11.15 29.61
N HIS A 377 13.80 11.83 28.45
CA HIS A 377 14.97 12.49 27.87
C HIS A 377 15.14 13.95 28.30
N ILE A 378 14.39 14.45 29.29
CA ILE A 378 14.42 15.87 29.68
C ILE A 378 15.79 16.37 30.13
N GLU A 379 16.57 15.54 30.82
CA GLU A 379 17.94 15.88 31.23
C GLU A 379 18.86 16.03 30.01
N LEU A 380 18.82 15.07 29.09
CA LEU A 380 19.56 15.13 27.82
C LEU A 380 19.27 16.41 27.03
N VAL A 381 17.99 16.76 26.89
CA VAL A 381 17.59 17.97 26.16
C VAL A 381 18.05 19.25 26.87
N SER A 382 18.09 19.24 28.20
CA SER A 382 18.59 20.36 29.00
C SER A 382 20.10 20.53 28.80
N ASP A 383 20.86 19.43 28.91
CA ASP A 383 22.31 19.43 28.72
C ASP A 383 22.71 19.96 27.33
N LEU A 384 22.02 19.51 26.28
CA LEU A 384 22.25 19.96 24.90
C LEU A 384 21.90 21.44 24.68
N LEU A 385 20.84 21.93 25.32
CA LEU A 385 20.46 23.36 25.26
C LEU A 385 21.47 24.25 25.99
N ASP A 386 22.13 23.73 27.02
CA ASP A 386 23.18 24.42 27.77
C ASP A 386 24.56 24.34 27.09
N GLY A 387 24.65 23.70 25.92
CA GLY A 387 25.85 23.59 25.11
C GLY A 387 26.79 22.45 25.52
N ASP A 388 26.30 21.47 26.29
CA ASP A 388 27.05 20.27 26.60
C ASP A 388 26.99 19.29 25.42
N GLU A 389 27.99 19.40 24.54
CA GLU A 389 28.18 18.49 23.40
C GLU A 389 28.78 17.13 23.83
N SER A 390 29.10 16.94 25.12
CA SER A 390 29.74 15.72 25.63
C SER A 390 28.73 14.58 25.69
N GLY A 391 28.54 13.87 24.57
CA GLY A 391 28.07 12.49 24.63
C GLY A 391 29.11 11.62 25.36
N PRO A 392 28.70 10.53 26.05
CA PRO A 392 29.69 9.57 26.53
C PRO A 392 30.56 9.13 25.35
N GLU A 393 31.89 9.20 25.48
CA GLU A 393 32.78 8.67 24.45
C GLU A 393 32.45 7.18 24.29
N PRO A 394 32.01 6.72 23.10
CA PRO A 394 31.68 5.34 22.92
C PRO A 394 32.97 4.52 23.02
N GLU A 395 33.09 3.71 24.07
CA GLU A 395 34.11 2.68 24.13
C GLU A 395 33.66 1.55 23.18
N GLY A 396 34.44 1.36 22.12
CA GLY A 396 34.10 0.40 21.09
C GLY A 396 35.22 0.28 20.08
N PHE A 397 35.12 -0.76 19.26
CA PHE A 397 36.01 -0.92 18.14
C PHE A 397 35.69 0.20 17.13
N VAL A 398 36.73 0.79 16.56
CA VAL A 398 36.57 1.66 15.41
C VAL A 398 35.86 0.81 14.36
N ARG A 399 34.63 1.20 13.99
CA ARG A 399 33.98 0.62 12.82
C ARG A 399 35.01 0.83 11.71
N PRO A 400 35.43 -0.20 10.97
CA PRO A 400 35.89 0.10 9.62
C PRO A 400 34.79 0.99 9.05
N GLN A 401 35.13 2.24 8.70
CA GLN A 401 34.25 3.01 7.81
C GLN A 401 33.84 2.02 6.74
N SER A 402 32.54 1.88 6.47
CA SER A 402 32.04 0.93 5.48
C SER A 402 33.00 0.97 4.29
N LEU A 403 33.81 -0.08 4.13
CA LEU A 403 34.83 -0.11 3.09
C LEU A 403 34.15 -0.18 1.71
N GLU A 404 32.85 -0.47 1.70
CA GLU A 404 32.02 -0.36 0.54
C GLU A 404 31.33 1.01 0.56
N PRO A 405 31.66 1.88 -0.41
CA PRO A 405 30.96 3.15 -0.56
C PRO A 405 29.48 2.86 -0.88
N GLU A 406 28.59 3.53 -0.16
CA GLU A 406 27.14 3.34 -0.30
C GLU A 406 26.70 3.74 -1.72
N TRP A 407 25.98 2.84 -2.39
CA TRP A 407 25.46 3.10 -3.73
C TRP A 407 24.16 3.90 -3.64
N GLU A 408 24.16 5.10 -4.18
CA GLU A 408 22.99 5.98 -4.23
C GLU A 408 22.42 6.03 -5.65
N LEU A 409 21.09 6.12 -5.75
CA LEU A 409 20.43 6.38 -7.03
C LEU A 409 20.76 7.81 -7.45
N GLU A 410 21.47 7.98 -8.55
CA GLU A 410 21.95 9.26 -9.06
C GLU A 410 21.01 9.84 -10.12
N ALA A 411 20.51 9.00 -11.04
CA ALA A 411 19.69 9.44 -12.16
C ALA A 411 18.74 8.36 -12.68
N ILE A 412 17.61 8.80 -13.25
CA ILE A 412 16.73 8.00 -14.09
C ILE A 412 16.92 8.43 -15.53
N ILE A 413 17.35 7.51 -16.39
CA ILE A 413 17.64 7.74 -17.80
C ILE A 413 16.44 7.30 -18.64
N GLY A 414 15.77 8.27 -19.24
CA GLY A 414 14.67 8.10 -20.18
C GLY A 414 15.05 7.25 -21.40
N ALA A 415 14.04 6.73 -22.11
CA ALA A 415 14.29 5.96 -23.35
C ALA A 415 14.90 6.82 -24.48
N ASP A 416 14.75 8.13 -24.38
CA ASP A 416 15.36 9.15 -25.24
C ASP A 416 16.76 9.58 -24.78
N GLY A 417 17.25 9.00 -23.68
CA GLY A 417 18.55 9.33 -23.08
C GLY A 417 18.53 10.57 -22.17
N GLN A 418 17.37 11.18 -21.91
CA GLN A 418 17.29 12.29 -20.95
C GLN A 418 17.45 11.79 -19.52
N GLU A 419 18.25 12.50 -18.72
CA GLU A 419 18.47 12.16 -17.32
C GLU A 419 17.56 12.99 -16.43
N HIS A 420 16.90 12.33 -15.49
CA HIS A 420 16.00 12.92 -14.50
C HIS A 420 16.56 12.66 -13.10
N THR A 421 16.52 13.68 -12.25
CA THR A 421 16.90 13.53 -10.84
C THR A 421 15.89 12.63 -10.12
N PRO A 422 16.34 11.67 -9.31
CA PRO A 422 15.46 10.83 -8.52
C PRO A 422 14.58 11.69 -7.59
N GLY A 423 13.28 11.43 -7.59
CA GLY A 423 12.31 12.16 -6.76
C GLY A 423 11.61 13.35 -7.44
N ASP A 424 12.03 13.76 -8.64
CA ASP A 424 11.36 14.83 -9.41
C ASP A 424 10.16 14.30 -10.23
N GLY A 425 9.84 13.01 -10.09
CA GLY A 425 8.68 12.35 -10.68
C GLY A 425 7.41 12.61 -9.87
N GLY A 426 6.87 13.83 -9.97
CA GLY A 426 5.53 14.18 -9.51
C GLY A 426 4.53 14.24 -10.67
N VAL A 427 3.27 13.89 -10.42
CA VAL A 427 2.18 14.16 -11.37
C VAL A 427 1.88 15.66 -11.30
N ASP A 428 2.00 16.37 -12.43
CA ASP A 428 1.49 17.74 -12.53
C ASP A 428 -0.03 17.73 -12.36
N MET A 429 -0.48 18.05 -11.14
CA MET A 429 -1.90 18.11 -10.83
C MET A 429 -2.50 19.36 -11.46
N VAL A 430 -3.20 19.16 -12.58
CA VAL A 430 -4.00 20.23 -13.19
C VAL A 430 -5.34 20.30 -12.46
N THR A 431 -5.72 21.50 -12.03
CA THR A 431 -7.05 21.71 -11.43
C THR A 431 -8.13 21.42 -12.47
N LEU A 432 -8.94 20.39 -12.23
CA LEU A 432 -10.07 20.05 -13.08
C LEU A 432 -11.14 21.15 -13.00
N HIS A 433 -11.36 21.85 -14.12
CA HIS A 433 -12.45 22.81 -14.24
C HIS A 433 -13.79 22.06 -14.34
N LEU A 434 -14.55 22.06 -13.24
CA LEU A 434 -15.87 21.42 -13.15
C LEU A 434 -16.95 22.51 -12.96
N PRO A 435 -17.33 23.24 -14.03
CA PRO A 435 -18.18 24.43 -13.92
C PRO A 435 -19.51 24.17 -13.21
N LYS A 436 -20.12 23.00 -13.43
CA LYS A 436 -21.37 22.59 -12.74
C LYS A 436 -21.21 22.52 -11.21
N LYS A 437 -20.07 22.01 -10.75
CA LYS A 437 -19.76 21.86 -9.32
C LYS A 437 -19.46 23.22 -8.72
N GLN A 438 -18.58 24.00 -9.36
CA GLN A 438 -18.21 25.36 -8.93
C GLN A 438 -19.43 26.27 -8.85
N ILE A 439 -20.29 26.31 -9.87
CA ILE A 439 -21.52 27.11 -9.84
C ILE A 439 -22.43 26.69 -8.69
N ARG A 440 -22.54 25.39 -8.38
CA ARG A 440 -23.39 24.94 -7.27
C ARG A 440 -22.84 25.35 -5.92
N GLU A 441 -21.52 25.34 -5.75
CA GLU A 441 -20.84 25.55 -4.46
C GLU A 441 -20.57 27.04 -4.19
N GLU A 442 -20.25 27.81 -5.23
CA GLU A 442 -19.79 29.19 -5.11
C GLU A 442 -20.89 30.24 -5.36
N THR A 443 -22.04 29.84 -5.93
CA THR A 443 -23.21 30.73 -6.07
C THR A 443 -24.21 30.56 -4.93
N ARG A 444 -25.30 31.32 -4.97
CA ARG A 444 -26.41 31.20 -4.02
C ARG A 444 -27.09 29.80 -4.00
N LEU A 445 -26.85 28.95 -5.00
CA LEU A 445 -27.33 27.55 -5.08
C LEU A 445 -26.82 26.65 -3.94
N SER A 446 -25.69 26.99 -3.32
CA SER A 446 -25.10 26.25 -2.19
C SER A 446 -25.94 26.32 -0.92
N LYS A 447 -26.83 27.32 -0.84
CA LYS A 447 -27.65 27.61 0.33
C LYS A 447 -29.09 27.17 0.05
N PRO A 448 -29.78 26.53 1.02
CA PRO A 448 -31.15 26.07 0.81
C PRO A 448 -32.13 27.22 0.50
N LEU A 449 -33.17 26.90 -0.27
CA LEU A 449 -34.32 27.78 -0.51
C LEU A 449 -35.17 27.89 0.77
N ARG A 450 -35.71 29.08 1.05
CA ARG A 450 -36.72 29.25 2.10
C ARG A 450 -38.09 28.78 1.59
N SER A 451 -39.02 28.55 2.52
CA SER A 451 -40.39 28.11 2.19
C SER A 451 -41.06 29.05 1.18
N GLY A 452 -41.41 28.52 0.01
CA GLY A 452 -42.05 29.26 -1.08
C GLY A 452 -41.09 29.92 -2.07
N GLU A 453 -39.77 29.76 -1.93
CA GLU A 453 -38.78 30.23 -2.90
C GLU A 453 -38.52 29.20 -4.00
N ILE A 454 -38.18 29.69 -5.20
CA ILE A 454 -37.74 28.88 -6.34
C ILE A 454 -36.53 29.55 -7.01
N TRP A 455 -35.55 28.76 -7.47
CA TRP A 455 -34.45 29.28 -8.28
C TRP A 455 -34.94 29.59 -9.68
N ARG A 456 -34.42 30.66 -10.27
CA ARG A 456 -34.81 31.08 -11.61
C ARG A 456 -33.65 31.63 -12.41
N CYS A 457 -33.55 31.24 -13.67
CA CYS A 457 -32.59 31.78 -14.62
C CYS A 457 -33.08 33.13 -15.16
N GLY A 458 -32.31 34.19 -14.99
CA GLY A 458 -32.62 35.54 -15.47
C GLY A 458 -32.57 35.69 -16.99
N LYS A 459 -31.89 34.77 -17.70
CA LYS A 459 -31.80 34.79 -19.18
C LYS A 459 -33.04 34.24 -19.87
N CYS A 460 -33.47 33.04 -19.48
CA CYS A 460 -34.55 32.32 -20.16
C CYS A 460 -35.71 31.92 -19.24
N ASN A 461 -35.67 32.34 -17.97
CA ASN A 461 -36.80 32.31 -17.05
C ASN A 461 -37.20 30.86 -16.60
N PHE A 462 -36.38 29.86 -16.96
CA PHE A 462 -36.40 28.51 -16.38
C PHE A 462 -36.36 28.55 -14.85
N ALA A 463 -37.19 27.73 -14.19
CA ALA A 463 -37.34 27.72 -12.74
C ALA A 463 -37.33 26.29 -12.19
N THR A 464 -36.62 26.08 -11.07
CA THR A 464 -36.56 24.77 -10.40
C THR A 464 -36.27 24.93 -8.91
N HIS A 465 -36.69 23.95 -8.11
CA HIS A 465 -36.28 23.84 -6.70
C HIS A 465 -34.98 23.04 -6.53
N ASN A 466 -34.50 22.38 -7.58
CA ASN A 466 -33.32 21.54 -7.54
C ASN A 466 -32.07 22.33 -7.96
N SER A 467 -31.15 22.54 -7.01
CA SER A 467 -29.91 23.30 -7.23
C SER A 467 -29.01 22.68 -8.30
N ARG A 468 -28.94 21.34 -8.40
CA ARG A 468 -28.19 20.64 -9.43
C ARG A 468 -28.74 20.93 -10.82
N MET A 469 -30.06 20.86 -10.97
CA MET A 469 -30.74 21.14 -12.23
C MET A 469 -30.60 22.61 -12.67
N MET A 470 -30.56 23.56 -11.72
CA MET A 470 -30.28 24.95 -12.04
C MET A 470 -28.82 25.16 -12.46
N ALA A 471 -27.85 24.52 -11.79
CA ALA A 471 -26.44 24.59 -12.18
C ALA A 471 -26.20 24.00 -13.57
N ASP A 472 -26.78 22.84 -13.87
CA ASP A 472 -26.74 22.22 -15.22
C ASP A 472 -27.29 23.19 -16.28
N HIS A 473 -28.45 23.78 -16.00
CA HIS A 473 -29.11 24.70 -16.91
C HIS A 473 -28.29 25.98 -17.18
N LEU A 474 -27.58 26.50 -16.18
CA LEU A 474 -26.73 27.69 -16.34
C LEU A 474 -25.50 27.38 -17.20
N VAL A 475 -24.88 26.20 -17.01
CA VAL A 475 -23.78 25.73 -17.86
C VAL A 475 -24.25 25.53 -19.30
N ASP A 476 -25.44 24.96 -19.51
CA ASP A 476 -26.03 24.82 -20.86
C ASP A 476 -26.28 26.19 -21.55
N HIS A 477 -26.31 27.28 -20.78
CA HIS A 477 -26.40 28.67 -21.27
C HIS A 477 -25.03 29.35 -21.43
N GLY A 478 -23.94 28.58 -21.43
CA GLY A 478 -22.57 29.05 -21.58
C GLY A 478 -22.06 29.85 -20.39
N LEU A 479 -22.64 29.65 -19.20
CA LEU A 479 -22.18 30.27 -17.96
C LEU A 479 -21.39 29.22 -17.20
N GLU A 480 -20.08 29.26 -17.36
CA GLU A 480 -19.14 28.36 -16.68
C GLU A 480 -18.52 29.03 -15.45
N ASP A 481 -18.44 30.36 -15.45
CA ASP A 481 -17.94 31.18 -14.35
C ASP A 481 -19.01 31.40 -13.26
N PRO A 482 -18.72 31.11 -11.98
CA PRO A 482 -19.66 31.29 -10.87
C PRO A 482 -20.18 32.72 -10.71
N ASP A 483 -19.35 33.74 -10.90
CA ASP A 483 -19.78 35.14 -10.77
C ASP A 483 -20.78 35.52 -11.85
N ALA A 484 -20.51 35.13 -13.10
CA ALA A 484 -21.44 35.31 -14.22
C ALA A 484 -22.75 34.51 -14.01
N ALA A 485 -22.67 33.32 -13.43
CA ALA A 485 -23.82 32.48 -13.11
C ALA A 485 -24.68 33.07 -11.97
N ASP A 486 -24.07 33.58 -10.90
CA ASP A 486 -24.79 34.20 -9.77
C ASP A 486 -25.50 35.50 -10.21
N HIS A 487 -24.91 36.27 -11.14
CA HIS A 487 -25.54 37.45 -11.71
C HIS A 487 -26.84 37.20 -12.47
N VAL A 488 -27.01 36.02 -13.05
CA VAL A 488 -28.26 35.64 -13.71
C VAL A 488 -29.17 34.81 -12.81
N LEU A 489 -28.69 34.36 -11.65
CA LEU A 489 -29.47 33.57 -10.72
C LEU A 489 -30.41 34.46 -9.90
N MET A 490 -31.70 34.18 -9.98
CA MET A 490 -32.74 34.88 -9.23
C MET A 490 -33.45 33.92 -8.28
N TYR A 491 -33.94 34.45 -7.15
CA TYR A 491 -34.83 33.72 -6.25
C TYR A 491 -35.96 34.65 -5.77
N HIS A 492 -37.19 34.13 -5.77
CA HIS A 492 -38.37 34.89 -5.36
C HIS A 492 -39.27 34.05 -4.46
N PRO A 493 -39.87 34.65 -3.40
CA PRO A 493 -41.01 34.06 -2.74
C PRO A 493 -42.23 34.10 -3.66
N LEU A 494 -42.98 33.00 -3.75
CA LEU A 494 -44.27 32.94 -4.42
C LEU A 494 -45.28 33.90 -3.75
N SER A 495 -45.38 35.15 -4.21
CA SER A 495 -46.56 35.97 -3.92
C SER A 495 -47.62 35.75 -5.01
N LYS A 496 -48.66 34.99 -4.67
CA LYS A 496 -49.89 34.95 -5.49
C LYS A 496 -50.64 36.28 -5.30
N GLN A 497 -50.28 37.32 -6.04
CA GLN A 497 -51.18 38.45 -6.27
C GLN A 497 -51.49 38.57 -7.75
N ARG A 498 -52.72 38.18 -8.09
CA ARG A 498 -53.28 38.29 -9.44
C ARG A 498 -53.98 39.65 -9.51
N ASP A 499 -53.31 40.67 -10.04
CA ASP A 499 -53.97 41.93 -10.36
C ASP A 499 -54.62 41.83 -11.75
N LEU A 500 -55.93 42.02 -11.83
CA LEU A 500 -56.75 41.66 -12.99
C LEU A 500 -56.78 42.73 -14.09
N ARG A 501 -56.02 43.83 -13.98
CA ARG A 501 -56.18 44.96 -14.93
C ARG A 501 -54.92 45.67 -15.42
N ASN A 502 -53.71 45.29 -15.06
CA ASN A 502 -52.50 45.83 -15.69
C ASN A 502 -51.40 44.77 -15.72
N GLY A 503 -50.66 44.69 -16.83
CA GLY A 503 -49.63 43.67 -17.05
C GLY A 503 -48.61 43.56 -15.91
N MET A 504 -48.05 42.35 -15.74
CA MET A 504 -47.04 42.01 -14.73
C MET A 504 -45.93 43.07 -14.65
N LYS A 505 -45.89 43.82 -13.56
CA LYS A 505 -44.71 44.60 -13.17
C LYS A 505 -43.91 43.81 -12.15
N TYR A 506 -42.69 43.46 -12.53
CA TYR A 506 -41.71 42.80 -11.66
C TYR A 506 -40.96 43.85 -10.85
N THR A 507 -40.87 43.64 -9.53
CA THR A 507 -40.02 44.42 -8.63
C THR A 507 -39.02 43.47 -7.96
N GLY A 508 -38.02 43.03 -8.72
CA GLY A 508 -36.92 42.23 -8.15
C GLY A 508 -35.86 43.12 -7.53
N HIS A 509 -35.37 42.78 -6.33
CA HIS A 509 -34.10 43.29 -5.82
C HIS A 509 -32.97 42.45 -6.42
N ARG A 510 -31.94 43.11 -6.98
CA ARG A 510 -30.65 42.47 -7.25
C ARG A 510 -29.98 42.16 -5.90
N PRO A 511 -29.29 41.02 -5.76
CA PRO A 511 -28.38 40.86 -4.64
C PRO A 511 -27.29 41.95 -4.72
N ASP A 512 -26.89 42.50 -3.58
CA ASP A 512 -25.72 43.37 -3.51
C ASP A 512 -24.49 42.57 -3.98
N PRO A 513 -23.64 43.14 -4.85
CA PRO A 513 -22.44 42.46 -5.32
C PRO A 513 -21.52 42.17 -4.12
N PRO A 514 -20.79 41.04 -4.11
CA PRO A 514 -19.82 40.74 -3.07
C PRO A 514 -18.79 41.87 -2.99
N GLU A 515 -18.46 42.27 -1.76
CA GLU A 515 -17.50 43.32 -1.47
C GLU A 515 -16.18 43.06 -2.21
N LYS A 516 -15.72 44.07 -2.96
CA LYS A 516 -14.47 44.09 -3.70
C LYS A 516 -13.29 43.63 -2.83
N ARG A 517 -12.80 42.41 -3.03
CA ARG A 517 -11.43 42.05 -2.67
C ARG A 517 -10.52 42.29 -3.87
N TYR A 518 -9.82 43.42 -3.78
CA TYR A 518 -8.50 43.73 -4.34
C TYR A 518 -8.12 43.18 -5.73
N TYR A 519 -8.15 44.06 -6.73
CA TYR A 519 -7.03 44.24 -7.66
C TYR A 519 -6.68 45.73 -7.69
N SER A 520 -5.72 46.14 -6.85
CA SER A 520 -4.89 47.30 -7.15
C SER A 520 -3.72 46.79 -7.97
N GLY A 521 -3.74 47.07 -9.27
CA GLY A 521 -2.66 46.68 -10.16
C GLY A 521 -1.39 47.52 -9.97
N GLU A 522 -0.28 46.93 -10.39
CA GLU A 522 0.79 47.66 -11.08
C GLU A 522 1.14 46.89 -12.37
N ARG A 523 1.60 47.66 -13.35
CA ARG A 523 1.70 47.34 -14.79
C ARG A 523 2.94 46.55 -15.14
#